data_AF-A0A7X9HCP5-F1
#
_entry.id   AF-A0A7X9HCP5-F1
#
_cell.length_a   1.000
_cell.length_b   1.000
_cell.length_c   1.000
_cell.angle_alpha   90.00
_cell.angle_beta   90.00
_cell.angle_gamma   90.00
#
_symmetry.space_group_name_H-M   'P 1'
#
loop_
_entity.id
_entity.type
_entity.pdbx_description
1 polymer ?
#
loop_
_entity_poly.entity_id
_entity_poly.type
_entity_poly.pdbx_seq_one_letter_code
_entity_poly.pdbx_strand_id
1 'polypeptide(L)' 'MIFLGCITWFLSAYSQIRYVNADQFPLIGKISDKTETHYERLPATLKNQCRPSLWKLGK' A
#
# COMPACT_ATOMS: atom_id res chain seq x y z
N MET A 1 2.17 34.59 -26.25
CA MET A 1 2.63 33.29 -26.80
C MET A 1 3.74 32.64 -25.96
N ILE A 2 4.80 33.36 -25.56
CA ILE A 2 5.91 32.79 -24.75
C ILE A 2 5.43 32.28 -23.39
N PHE A 3 4.55 33.01 -22.71
CA PHE A 3 4.01 32.64 -21.41
C PHE A 3 3.24 31.30 -21.42
N LEU A 4 2.48 31.05 -22.49
CA LEU A 4 1.72 29.81 -22.66
C LEU A 4 2.67 28.62 -22.90
N GLY A 5 3.77 28.83 -23.64
CA GLY A 5 4.80 27.81 -23.89
C GLY A 5 5.62 27.46 -22.63
N CYS A 6 5.88 28.43 -21.75
CA CYS A 6 6.54 28.16 -20.47
C CYS A 6 5.64 27.31 -19.53
N ILE A 7 4.34 27.58 -19.51
CA ILE A 7 3.36 26.83 -18.71
C ILE A 7 3.31 25.36 -19.16
N THR A 8 3.21 25.10 -20.47
CA THR A 8 3.14 23.73 -20.99
C THR A 8 4.41 22.92 -20.75
N TRP A 9 5.58 23.57 -20.77
CA TRP A 9 6.86 22.94 -20.45
C TRP A 9 7.00 22.60 -18.96
N PHE A 10 6.49 23.45 -18.07
CA PHE A 10 6.54 23.18 -16.63
C PHE A 10 5.59 22.06 -16.20
N LEU A 11 4.40 21.98 -16.83
CA LEU A 11 3.41 20.94 -16.57
C LEU A 11 3.86 19.54 -17.01
N SER A 12 4.59 19.43 -18.12
CA SER A 12 5.11 18.14 -18.60
C SER A 12 6.21 17.57 -17.70
N ALA A 13 6.99 18.42 -17.02
CA ALA A 13 8.00 17.98 -16.05
C ALA A 13 7.41 17.35 -14.78
N TYR A 14 6.20 17.73 -14.38
CA TYR A 14 5.48 17.16 -13.22
C TYR A 14 4.69 15.89 -13.54
N SER A 15 4.58 15.50 -14.81
CA SER A 15 3.78 14.35 -15.28
C SER A 15 4.58 13.03 -15.32
N GLN A 16 5.58 12.86 -14.46
CA GLN A 16 6.38 11.63 -14.40
C GLN A 16 5.70 10.58 -13.52
N ILE A 17 5.79 9.30 -13.91
CA ILE A 17 5.31 8.19 -13.09
C ILE A 17 6.13 8.16 -11.79
N ARG A 18 5.44 8.26 -10.65
CA ARG A 18 6.04 8.19 -9.32
C ARG A 18 5.61 6.91 -8.62
N TYR A 19 6.58 6.12 -8.19
CA TYR A 19 6.35 5.00 -7.29
C TYR A 19 6.36 5.52 -5.84
N VAL A 20 5.33 5.14 -5.08
CA VAL A 20 5.19 5.46 -3.66
C VAL A 20 4.85 4.18 -2.90
N ASN A 21 5.23 4.13 -1.63
CA ASN A 21 4.88 2.98 -0.80
C ASN A 21 3.37 2.97 -0.52
N ALA A 22 2.77 1.79 -0.60
CA ALA A 22 1.33 1.63 -0.38
C ALA A 22 0.92 1.85 1.09
N ASP A 23 1.87 1.78 2.03
CA ASP A 23 1.64 2.02 3.47
C ASP A 23 1.35 3.50 3.79
N GLN A 24 1.58 4.40 2.83
CA GLN A 24 1.19 5.81 2.90
C GLN A 24 -0.33 6.00 2.78
N PHE A 25 -1.07 4.96 2.42
CA PHE A 25 -2.51 4.99 2.19
C PHE A 25 -3.21 4.02 3.15
N PRO A 26 -4.49 4.27 3.51
CA PRO A 26 -5.23 3.38 4.38
C PRO A 26 -5.44 2.01 3.72
N LEU A 27 -5.13 0.95 4.45
CA LEU A 27 -5.40 -0.43 4.04
C LEU A 27 -6.86 -0.79 4.35
N ILE A 28 -7.61 -1.12 3.30
CA ILE A 28 -9.05 -1.44 3.38
C ILE A 28 -9.31 -2.93 3.12
N GLY A 29 -10.41 -3.45 3.67
CA GLY A 29 -10.81 -4.86 3.51
C GLY A 29 -10.06 -5.84 4.42
N LYS A 30 -9.32 -5.33 5.40
CA LYS A 30 -8.65 -6.12 6.43
C LYS A 30 -9.59 -6.35 7.61
N ILE A 31 -9.56 -7.56 8.17
CA ILE A 31 -10.42 -7.91 9.32
C ILE A 31 -9.94 -7.28 10.65
N SER A 32 -8.64 -7.01 10.77
CA SER A 32 -8.03 -6.49 12.00
C SER A 32 -6.66 -5.89 11.70
N ASP A 33 -6.31 -4.80 12.38
CA ASP A 33 -4.98 -4.20 12.31
C ASP A 33 -3.96 -4.88 13.23
N LYS A 34 -4.41 -5.73 14.15
CA LYS A 34 -3.57 -6.47 15.11
C LYS A 34 -3.00 -7.74 14.49
N THR A 35 -2.09 -7.59 13.52
CA THR A 35 -1.41 -8.66 12.77
C THR A 35 0.10 -8.61 12.98
N GLU A 36 0.90 -9.59 12.51
CA GLU A 36 2.37 -9.50 12.70
C GLU A 36 2.98 -8.42 11.81
N THR A 37 2.40 -8.19 10.62
CA THR A 37 2.83 -7.13 9.70
C THR A 37 1.62 -6.37 9.13
N HIS A 38 1.85 -5.20 8.53
CA HIS A 38 0.81 -4.34 7.99
C HIS A 38 -0.12 -5.05 6.99
N TYR A 39 0.41 -5.94 6.16
CA TYR A 39 -0.34 -6.60 5.07
C TYR A 39 -0.78 -8.04 5.37
N GLU A 40 -0.37 -8.62 6.50
CA GLU A 40 -0.87 -9.92 6.92
C GLU A 40 -2.37 -9.90 7.16
N ARG A 41 -3.07 -10.97 6.78
CA ARG A 41 -4.54 -11.00 6.86
C ARG A 41 -5.07 -11.56 8.16
N LEU A 42 -4.32 -12.48 8.77
CA LEU A 42 -4.72 -13.15 9.98
C LEU A 42 -4.27 -12.37 11.22
N PRO A 43 -5.15 -12.16 12.22
CA PRO A 43 -4.76 -11.61 13.51
C PRO A 43 -3.61 -12.39 14.15
N ALA A 44 -2.66 -11.68 14.75
CA ALA A 44 -1.49 -12.29 15.39
C ALA A 44 -1.87 -13.28 16.51
N THR A 45 -3.05 -13.08 17.13
CA THR A 45 -3.62 -13.98 18.14
C THR A 45 -3.84 -15.40 17.62
N LEU A 46 -4.04 -15.59 16.31
CA LEU A 46 -4.31 -16.89 15.72
C LEU A 46 -3.06 -17.74 15.50
N LYS A 47 -1.85 -17.16 15.54
CA LYS A 47 -0.59 -17.86 15.19
C LYS A 47 -0.41 -19.22 15.86
N ASN A 48 -0.74 -19.32 17.15
CA ASN A 48 -0.61 -20.55 17.93
C ASN A 48 -1.92 -21.34 18.07
N GLN A 49 -3.02 -20.82 17.52
CA GLN A 49 -4.35 -21.43 17.61
C GLN A 49 -4.77 -22.10 16.30
N CYS A 50 -4.30 -21.56 15.17
CA CYS A 50 -4.63 -22.08 13.84
C CYS A 50 -3.62 -23.11 13.34
N ARG A 51 -4.08 -23.97 12.42
CA ARG A 51 -3.23 -25.00 11.81
C ARG A 51 -2.04 -24.32 11.09
N PRO A 52 -0.82 -24.87 11.16
CA PRO A 52 0.34 -24.26 10.51
C PRO A 52 0.17 -24.00 9.01
N SER A 53 -0.59 -24.86 8.31
CA SER A 53 -0.92 -24.66 6.90
C SER A 53 -1.81 -23.45 6.66
N LEU A 54 -2.80 -23.22 7.52
CA LEU A 54 -3.69 -22.05 7.43
C LEU A 54 -2.95 -20.77 7.79
N TRP A 55 -2.09 -20.79 8.81
CA TRP A 55 -1.25 -19.65 9.18
C TRP A 55 -0.42 -19.17 7.98
N LYS A 56 0.18 -20.10 7.24
CA LYS A 56 0.99 -19.80 6.05
C LYS A 56 0.19 -19.18 4.89
N LEU A 57 -1.12 -19.34 4.83
CA LEU A 57 -1.97 -18.68 3.82
C LEU A 57 -2.25 -17.21 4.17
N GLY A 58 -2.13 -16.84 5.44
CA GLY A 58 -2.35 -15.47 5.91
C GLY A 58 -1.11 -14.58 5.92
N LYS A 59 0.07 -15.18 5.66
CA LYS A 59 1.35 -14.51 5.42
C LYS A 59 1.43 -13.99 3.99
#